data_AF-A0A0C1JFC3-F1
#
_entry.id   AF-A0A0C1JFC3-F1
#
_cell.length_a   1.000
_cell.length_b   1.000
_cell.length_c   1.000
_cell.angle_alpha   90.00
_cell.angle_beta   90.00
_cell.angle_gamma   90.00
#
_symmetry.space_group_name_H-M   'P 1'
#
loop_
_entity.id
_entity.type
_entity.pdbx_description
1 polymer ?
#
loop_
_entity_poly.entity_id
_entity_poly.type
_entity_poly.pdbx_seq_one_letter_code
_entity_poly.pdbx_strand_id
1 'polypeptide(L)'
;MPLDLDEQDLVAERGAIIAEIMMLAYWVNSTTEYCVFAEFSGHVDHFRVEIARSKDAYYDKIASTEFYTRYSGDESWKITPMDHLRAKRDHLKHILDHCEIDVAGMDAVQRTTETYNF
;
A
#
# COMPACT_ATOMS: atom_id res chain seq x y z
N MET A 1 -19.37 -19.36 -13.46
CA MET A 1 -19.23 -18.74 -14.79
C MET A 1 -17.75 -18.40 -14.94
N PRO A 2 -17.04 -18.95 -15.93
CA PRO A 2 -15.65 -18.56 -16.16
C PRO A 2 -15.60 -17.07 -16.48
N LEU A 3 -14.62 -16.36 -15.90
CA LEU A 3 -14.32 -14.97 -16.22
C LEU A 3 -13.90 -14.89 -17.70
N ASP A 4 -14.20 -13.78 -18.38
CA ASP A 4 -13.66 -13.56 -19.72
C ASP A 4 -12.12 -13.46 -19.67
N LEU A 5 -11.45 -13.60 -20.83
CA LEU A 5 -9.98 -13.61 -20.87
C LEU A 5 -9.39 -12.29 -20.37
N ASP A 6 -10.05 -11.16 -20.63
CA ASP A 6 -9.58 -9.83 -20.24
C ASP A 6 -9.68 -9.62 -18.71
N GLU A 7 -10.73 -10.14 -18.08
CA GLU A 7 -10.93 -10.13 -16.64
C GLU A 7 -9.96 -11.06 -15.91
N GLN A 8 -9.60 -12.20 -16.51
CA GLN A 8 -8.57 -13.09 -15.97
C GLN A 8 -7.18 -12.42 -15.97
N ASP A 9 -6.83 -11.74 -17.06
CA ASP A 9 -5.56 -11.03 -17.18
C ASP A 9 -5.44 -9.90 -16.16
N LEU A 10 -6.53 -9.13 -15.94
CA LEU A 10 -6.57 -8.09 -14.92
C LEU A 10 -6.43 -8.65 -13.50
N VAL A 11 -7.05 -9.80 -13.20
CA VAL A 11 -6.91 -10.48 -11.91
C VAL A 11 -5.47 -10.93 -11.69
N ALA A 12 -4.83 -11.49 -12.71
CA ALA A 12 -3.44 -11.94 -12.65
C ALA A 12 -2.48 -10.75 -12.48
N GLU A 13 -2.65 -9.67 -13.24
CA GLU A 13 -1.84 -8.46 -13.13
C GLU A 13 -1.96 -7.85 -11.73
N ARG A 14 -3.19 -7.70 -11.21
CA ARG A 14 -3.42 -7.19 -9.85
C ARG A 14 -2.70 -8.06 -8.81
N GLY A 15 -2.82 -9.38 -8.92
CA GLY A 15 -2.16 -10.31 -8.01
C GLY A 15 -0.64 -10.17 -8.04
N ALA A 16 -0.07 -9.99 -9.24
CA ALA A 16 1.37 -9.79 -9.42
C ALA A 16 1.86 -8.50 -8.75
N ILE A 17 1.15 -7.38 -8.93
CA ILE A 17 1.53 -6.10 -8.31
C ILE A 17 1.38 -6.15 -6.80
N ILE A 18 0.31 -6.76 -6.26
CA ILE A 18 0.15 -6.92 -4.80
C ILE A 18 1.33 -7.71 -4.23
N ALA A 19 1.72 -8.82 -4.87
CA ALA A 19 2.86 -9.62 -4.45
C ALA A 19 4.18 -8.82 -4.51
N GLU A 20 4.35 -8.00 -5.56
CA GLU A 20 5.50 -7.11 -5.70
C GLU A 20 5.56 -6.07 -4.56
N ILE A 21 4.44 -5.43 -4.23
CA ILE A 21 4.36 -4.46 -3.11
C ILE A 21 4.73 -5.14 -1.79
N MET A 22 4.22 -6.35 -1.53
CA MET A 22 4.56 -7.09 -0.31
C MET A 22 6.06 -7.43 -0.23
N MET A 23 6.66 -7.82 -1.35
CA MET A 23 8.10 -8.09 -1.43
C MET A 23 8.94 -6.83 -1.22
N LEU A 24 8.55 -5.71 -1.83
CA LEU A 24 9.20 -4.42 -1.64
C LEU A 24 9.09 -3.95 -0.18
N ALA A 25 7.93 -4.09 0.45
CA ALA A 25 7.74 -3.76 1.86
C ALA A 25 8.66 -4.59 2.76
N TYR A 26 8.82 -5.88 2.48
CA TYR A 26 9.79 -6.74 3.15
C TYR A 26 11.23 -6.22 2.99
N TRP A 27 11.63 -5.83 1.78
CA TRP A 27 12.96 -5.31 1.55
C TRP A 27 13.19 -3.96 2.23
N VAL A 28 12.24 -3.03 2.20
CA VAL A 28 12.34 -1.76 2.92
C VAL A 28 12.57 -2.04 4.39
N ASN A 29 11.72 -2.88 5.00
CA ASN A 29 11.87 -3.28 6.40
C ASN A 29 13.22 -3.94 6.70
N SER A 30 13.81 -4.67 5.76
CA SER A 30 15.05 -5.41 5.99
C SER A 30 16.31 -4.59 5.71
N THR A 31 16.23 -3.56 4.88
CA THR A 31 17.40 -2.87 4.31
C THR A 31 17.47 -1.38 4.63
N THR A 32 16.38 -0.78 5.12
CA THR A 32 16.34 0.62 5.51
C THR A 32 15.95 0.78 7.00
N GLU A 33 16.00 2.02 7.49
CA GLU A 33 15.56 2.37 8.84
C GLU A 33 14.04 2.44 8.98
N TYR A 34 13.33 2.61 7.87
CA TYR A 34 11.88 2.76 7.83
C TYR A 34 11.14 1.47 8.16
N CYS A 35 9.86 1.63 8.51
CA CYS A 35 8.96 0.52 8.77
C CYS A 35 7.69 0.64 7.91
N VAL A 36 7.44 -0.37 7.08
CA VAL A 36 6.31 -0.45 6.15
C VAL A 36 5.39 -1.59 6.57
N PHE A 37 4.10 -1.29 6.60
CA PHE A 37 3.01 -2.22 6.85
C PHE A 37 2.20 -2.33 5.56
N ALA A 38 2.23 -3.49 4.91
CA ALA A 38 1.45 -3.76 3.70
C ALA A 38 0.49 -4.92 3.98
N GLU A 39 -0.81 -4.65 3.90
CA GLU A 39 -1.86 -5.62 4.23
C GLU A 39 -2.86 -5.73 3.09
N PHE A 40 -3.11 -6.97 2.64
CA PHE A 40 -4.18 -7.28 1.70
C PHE A 40 -5.23 -8.17 2.37
N SER A 41 -6.46 -7.68 2.46
CA SER A 41 -7.61 -8.41 2.94
C SER A 41 -8.48 -8.86 1.77
N GLY A 42 -8.18 -10.04 1.22
CA GLY A 42 -8.87 -10.57 0.03
C GLY A 42 -10.38 -10.82 0.20
N HIS A 43 -10.87 -11.00 1.44
CA HIS A 43 -12.31 -11.18 1.71
C HIS A 43 -13.12 -9.91 1.45
N VAL A 44 -12.55 -8.74 1.78
CA VAL A 44 -13.17 -7.42 1.59
C VAL A 44 -12.54 -6.63 0.44
N ASP A 45 -11.64 -7.28 -0.31
CA ASP A 45 -10.88 -6.70 -1.42
C ASP A 45 -10.20 -5.35 -1.07
N HIS A 46 -9.64 -5.30 0.13
CA HIS A 46 -9.07 -4.09 0.70
C HIS A 46 -7.56 -4.19 0.77
N PHE A 47 -6.86 -3.13 0.37
CA PHE A 47 -5.41 -3.03 0.47
C PHE A 47 -5.01 -1.78 1.23
N ARG A 48 -4.09 -1.94 2.17
CA ARG A 48 -3.58 -0.87 3.02
C ARG A 48 -2.06 -0.87 3.02
N VAL A 49 -1.46 0.31 2.88
CA VAL A 49 -0.03 0.53 3.03
C VAL A 49 0.21 1.69 4.00
N GLU A 50 0.94 1.43 5.07
CA GLU A 50 1.32 2.43 6.06
C GLU A 50 2.84 2.46 6.22
N ILE A 51 3.39 3.64 6.46
CA ILE A 51 4.84 3.86 6.61
C ILE A 51 5.06 4.64 7.89
N ALA A 52 5.99 4.15 8.71
CA ALA A 52 6.46 4.79 9.92
C ALA A 52 7.92 5.21 9.77
N ARG A 53 8.31 6.24 10.53
CA ARG A 53 9.64 6.84 10.46
C ARG A 53 10.76 5.85 10.78
N SER A 54 10.52 4.93 11.71
CA SER A 54 11.46 3.87 12.03
C SER A 54 10.77 2.66 12.64
N LYS A 55 11.52 1.58 12.79
CA LYS A 55 11.08 0.35 13.49
C LYS A 55 10.76 0.60 14.97
N ASP A 56 11.53 1.45 15.64
CA ASP A 56 11.31 1.80 17.04
C ASP A 56 10.13 2.76 17.22
N ALA A 57 9.86 3.60 16.20
CA ALA A 57 8.74 4.52 16.15
C ALA A 57 7.56 3.94 15.35
N TYR A 58 7.29 2.64 15.46
CA TYR A 58 6.30 1.96 14.60
C TYR A 58 4.86 2.49 14.72
N TYR A 59 4.53 3.10 15.86
CA TYR A 59 3.25 3.79 16.09
C TYR A 59 3.20 5.20 15.47
N ASP A 60 4.35 5.82 15.18
CA ASP A 60 4.45 7.15 14.56
C ASP A 60 4.40 7.00 13.04
N LYS A 61 3.18 6.72 12.53
CA LYS A 61 2.91 6.66 11.09
C LYS A 61 3.10 8.04 10.49
N ILE A 62 3.86 8.11 9.40
CA ILE A 62 4.13 9.35 8.66
C ILE A 62 3.37 9.39 7.33
N ALA A 63 2.93 8.24 6.84
CA ALA A 63 2.09 8.13 5.65
C ALA A 63 1.18 6.89 5.74
N SER A 64 -0.06 7.00 5.28
CA SER A 64 -0.97 5.87 5.12
C SER A 64 -1.80 6.03 3.86
N THR A 65 -2.19 4.92 3.28
CA THR A 65 -3.20 4.88 2.23
C THR A 65 -3.92 3.55 2.28
N GLU A 66 -5.24 3.61 2.14
CA GLU A 66 -6.10 2.46 2.05
C GLU A 66 -7.05 2.61 0.86
N PHE A 67 -7.31 1.51 0.14
CA PHE A 67 -8.20 1.52 -1.02
C PHE A 67 -8.71 0.11 -1.34
N TYR A 68 -9.82 0.04 -2.07
CA TYR A 68 -10.33 -1.21 -2.63
C TYR A 68 -9.60 -1.56 -3.93
N THR A 69 -9.21 -2.83 -4.10
CA THR A 69 -8.40 -3.27 -5.25
C THR A 69 -9.24 -3.66 -6.48
N ARG A 70 -10.56 -3.58 -6.34
CA ARG A 70 -11.57 -3.76 -7.38
C ARG A 70 -12.30 -2.46 -7.59
N TYR A 71 -12.73 -2.29 -8.84
CA TYR A 71 -13.56 -1.17 -9.23
C TYR A 71 -14.90 -1.24 -8.49
N SER A 72 -15.28 -0.17 -7.79
CA SER A 72 -16.55 -0.09 -7.06
C SER A 72 -17.75 0.26 -7.96
N GLY A 73 -17.54 0.41 -9.28
CA GLY A 73 -18.59 0.75 -10.24
C GLY A 73 -18.95 2.25 -10.27
N ASP A 74 -18.31 3.07 -9.43
CA ASP A 74 -18.48 4.52 -9.45
C ASP A 74 -17.42 5.15 -10.35
N GLU A 75 -17.84 5.61 -11.53
CA GLU A 75 -16.99 6.29 -12.53
C GLU A 75 -16.55 7.70 -12.10
N SER A 76 -16.95 8.18 -10.92
CA SER A 76 -16.55 9.50 -10.42
C SER A 76 -15.10 9.56 -9.92
N TRP A 77 -14.44 8.41 -9.73
CA TRP A 77 -13.05 8.35 -9.27
C TRP A 77 -12.09 8.59 -10.44
N LYS A 78 -11.35 9.71 -10.39
CA LYS A 78 -10.35 10.08 -11.40
C LYS A 78 -9.13 9.16 -11.45
N ILE A 79 -8.98 8.24 -10.49
CA ILE A 79 -7.83 7.35 -10.31
C ILE A 79 -8.35 5.92 -10.16
N THR A 80 -7.81 4.98 -10.92
CA THR A 80 -8.26 3.57 -10.87
C THR A 80 -7.56 2.79 -9.74
N PRO A 81 -8.11 1.65 -9.27
CA PRO A 81 -7.44 0.78 -8.31
C PRO A 81 -6.03 0.32 -8.76
N MET A 82 -5.84 0.11 -10.06
CA MET A 82 -4.55 -0.27 -10.62
C MET A 82 -3.54 0.88 -10.57
N ASP A 83 -3.99 2.13 -10.76
CA ASP A 83 -3.13 3.30 -10.59
C ASP A 83 -2.67 3.45 -9.14
N HIS A 84 -3.56 3.19 -8.17
CA HIS A 84 -3.18 3.14 -6.76
C HIS A 84 -2.11 2.07 -6.49
N LEU A 85 -2.30 0.84 -6.98
CA LEU A 85 -1.32 -0.24 -6.81
C LEU A 85 0.05 0.12 -7.41
N ARG A 86 0.07 0.62 -8.65
CA ARG A 86 1.32 1.03 -9.33
C ARG A 86 2.03 2.15 -8.57
N ALA A 87 1.28 3.16 -8.11
CA ALA A 87 1.84 4.24 -7.32
C ALA A 87 2.48 3.72 -6.01
N LYS A 88 1.87 2.75 -5.32
CA LYS A 88 2.46 2.17 -4.10
C LYS A 88 3.70 1.35 -4.37
N ARG A 89 3.71 0.55 -5.43
CA ARG A 89 4.93 -0.15 -5.88
C ARG A 89 6.06 0.85 -6.12
N ASP A 90 5.80 1.90 -6.88
CA ASP A 90 6.81 2.88 -7.28
C ASP A 90 7.34 3.67 -6.07
N HIS A 91 6.46 3.99 -5.12
CA HIS A 91 6.85 4.64 -3.86
C HIS A 91 7.79 3.76 -3.02
N LEU A 92 7.51 2.46 -2.89
CA LEU A 92 8.41 1.55 -2.14
C LEU A 92 9.75 1.33 -2.86
N LYS A 93 9.76 1.29 -4.20
CA LYS A 93 11.01 1.27 -4.98
C LYS A 93 11.84 2.52 -4.73
N HIS A 94 11.21 3.69 -4.72
CA HIS A 94 11.90 4.95 -4.43
C HIS A 94 12.58 4.93 -3.05
N ILE A 95 11.89 4.42 -2.01
CA ILE A 95 12.49 4.27 -0.67
C ILE A 95 13.73 3.37 -0.71
N LEU A 96 13.70 2.28 -1.47
CA LEU A 96 14.85 1.38 -1.60
C LEU A 96 16.02 2.01 -2.37
N ASP A 97 15.72 2.74 -3.44
CA ASP A 97 16.73 3.32 -4.31
C ASP A 97 17.40 4.55 -3.69
N HIS A 98 16.66 5.31 -2.88
CA HIS A 98 17.10 6.61 -2.38
C HIS A 98 17.20 6.71 -0.85
N CYS A 99 16.68 5.74 -0.10
CA CYS A 99 16.57 5.80 1.37
C CYS A 99 15.84 7.06 1.86
N GLU A 100 14.91 7.58 1.06
CA GLU A 100 14.10 8.77 1.37
C GLU A 100 12.62 8.46 1.17
N ILE A 101 11.74 9.13 1.94
CA ILE A 101 10.29 8.99 1.80
C ILE A 101 9.73 10.16 0.99
N ASP A 102 9.15 9.83 -0.16
CA ASP A 102 8.32 10.76 -0.93
C ASP A 102 6.86 10.67 -0.51
N VAL A 103 6.43 11.45 0.48
CA VAL A 103 5.04 11.44 0.97
C VAL A 103 4.00 11.95 -0.06
N ALA A 104 4.40 12.32 -1.28
CA ALA A 104 3.47 12.72 -2.33
C ALA A 104 2.47 11.59 -2.66
N GLY A 105 1.17 11.92 -2.63
CA GLY A 105 0.11 10.94 -2.92
C GLY A 105 -0.19 9.95 -1.79
N MET A 106 0.27 10.23 -0.57
CA MET A 106 -0.20 9.58 0.66
C MET A 106 -0.84 10.61 1.58
N ASP A 107 -1.86 10.19 2.31
CA ASP A 107 -2.43 11.03 3.36
C ASP A 107 -1.43 11.09 4.52
N ALA A 108 -1.09 12.30 4.94
CA ALA A 108 -0.32 12.52 6.16
C ALA A 108 -1.15 12.04 7.35
N VAL A 109 -0.65 11.03 8.06
CA VAL A 109 -1.38 10.47 9.22
C VAL A 109 -1.17 11.40 10.41
N GLN A 110 -2.27 11.89 10.99
CA GLN A 110 -2.21 12.56 12.29
C GLN A 110 -2.04 11.51 13.39
N ARG A 111 -1.13 11.79 14.34
CA ARG A 111 -0.87 10.97 15.55
C ARG A 111 -2.17 10.48 16.21
N THR A 112 -2.45 9.19 16.13
CA THR A 112 -3.38 8.52 17.04
C THR A 112 -2.59 7.98 18.23
N THR A 113 -2.36 8.85 19.22
CA THR A 113 -1.88 8.40 20.53
C THR A 113 -3.06 7.78 21.28
N GLU A 114 -3.33 6.49 21.05
CA GLU A 114 -4.24 5.75 21.93
C GLU A 114 -3.51 5.40 23.23
N THR A 115 -3.62 6.28 24.22
CA THR A 115 -3.16 6.00 25.58
C THR A 115 -4.12 5.00 26.22
N TYR A 116 -3.74 3.72 26.26
CA TYR A 116 -4.42 2.72 27.09
C TYR A 116 -3.99 2.93 28.55
N ASN A 117 -4.91 3.45 29.38
CA ASN A 117 -4.73 3.45 30.83
C ASN A 117 -5.06 2.03 31.33
N PHE A 118 -4.06 1.34 31.87
CA PHE A 118 -4.23 0.09 32.62
C PHE A 118 -4.61 0.38 34.07
#